data_AF-A0A090RTD9-F1
#
_entry.id   AF-A0A090RTD9-F1
#
_cell.length_a   1.000
_cell.length_b   1.000
_cell.length_c   1.000
_cell.angle_alpha   90.00
_cell.angle_beta   90.00
_cell.angle_gamma   90.00
#
_symmetry.space_group_name_H-M   'P 1'
#
loop_
_entity.id
_entity.type
_entity.pdbx_description
1 polymer ?
#
loop_
_entity_poly.entity_id
_entity_poly.type
_entity_poly.pdbx_seq_one_letter_code
_entity_poly.pdbx_strand_id
1 'polypeptide(L)' 'MDVHPIEDFRQRGIPVTINTDNRTVSNTTMTKEVQKVMEQFNLSQDDYMHIYRNSVKAAFTDEATKSQLLAN' A
#
# COMPACT_ATOMS: atom_id res chain seq x y z
N MET A 1 17.85 -15.72 0.00
CA MET A 1 17.13 -14.59 0.62
C MET A 1 15.69 -14.75 0.23
N ASP A 2 14.81 -14.86 1.20
CA ASP A 2 13.38 -15.00 0.91
C ASP A 2 12.85 -13.67 0.38
N VAL A 3 12.08 -13.75 -0.71
CA VAL A 3 11.41 -12.59 -1.31
C VAL A 3 10.24 -12.21 -0.41
N HIS A 4 10.05 -10.92 -0.17
CA HIS A 4 8.93 -10.43 0.65
C HIS A 4 7.57 -10.83 0.02
N PRO A 5 6.59 -11.32 0.81
CA PRO A 5 5.40 -11.99 0.27
C PRO A 5 4.32 -11.05 -0.29
N ILE A 6 4.47 -9.73 -0.12
CA ILE A 6 3.45 -8.75 -0.52
C ILE A 6 3.03 -8.88 -1.99
N GLU A 7 3.98 -9.19 -2.89
CA GLU A 7 3.68 -9.33 -4.31
C GLU A 7 2.97 -10.64 -4.63
N ASP A 8 3.31 -11.75 -3.96
CA ASP A 8 2.53 -12.99 -4.06
C ASP A 8 1.09 -12.77 -3.62
N PHE A 9 0.89 -12.08 -2.49
CA PHE A 9 -0.46 -11.78 -1.99
C PHE A 9 -1.25 -10.91 -2.98
N ARG A 10 -0.62 -9.87 -3.54
CA ARG A 10 -1.25 -8.99 -4.53
C ARG A 10 -1.63 -9.75 -5.80
N GLN A 11 -0.74 -10.57 -6.35
CA GLN A 11 -0.99 -11.38 -7.55
C GLN A 11 -2.10 -12.42 -7.32
N ARG A 12 -2.25 -12.91 -6.10
CA ARG A 12 -3.35 -13.81 -5.68
C ARG A 12 -4.66 -13.08 -5.38
N GLY A 13 -4.70 -11.76 -5.53
CA GLY A 13 -5.89 -10.95 -5.27
C GLY A 13 -6.20 -10.73 -3.78
N ILE A 14 -5.28 -11.04 -2.88
CA ILE A 14 -5.40 -10.73 -1.46
C ILE A 14 -5.20 -9.21 -1.31
N PRO A 15 -6.13 -8.46 -0.70
CA PRO A 15 -5.95 -7.03 -0.48
C PRO A 15 -4.73 -6.75 0.40
N VAL A 16 -3.79 -5.96 -0.12
CA VAL A 16 -2.60 -5.51 0.59
C VAL A 16 -2.59 -3.99 0.74
N THR A 17 -1.91 -3.51 1.79
CA THR A 17 -1.64 -2.09 2.07
C THR A 17 -0.15 -1.92 2.41
N ILE A 18 0.38 -0.69 2.28
CA ILE A 18 1.77 -0.36 2.65
C ILE A 18 1.71 0.58 3.85
N ASN A 19 2.52 0.31 4.88
CA ASN A 19 2.55 1.06 6.13
C ASN A 19 4.00 1.16 6.63
N THR A 20 4.32 2.21 7.39
CA THR A 20 5.66 2.35 8.00
C THR A 20 5.90 1.44 9.20
N ASP A 21 4.82 0.92 9.79
CA ASP A 21 4.80 0.31 11.12
C ASP A 21 5.37 1.27 12.18
N ASN A 22 6.71 1.32 12.32
CA ASN A 22 7.40 2.11 13.34
C ASN A 22 8.46 3.07 12.74
N ARG A 23 8.08 4.33 12.52
CA ARG A 23 8.90 5.32 11.80
C ARG A 23 10.25 5.64 12.44
N THR A 24 10.29 5.75 13.77
CA THR A 24 11.49 6.19 14.51
C THR A 24 12.52 5.07 14.67
N VAL A 25 12.04 3.83 14.85
CA VAL A 25 12.90 2.65 14.95
C VAL A 25 13.53 2.33 13.58
N SER A 26 12.74 2.44 12.51
CA SER A 26 13.17 2.07 11.15
C SER A 26 13.75 3.23 10.33
N ASN A 27 13.79 4.45 10.89
CA ASN A 27 14.21 5.68 10.20
C ASN A 27 13.57 5.85 8.80
N THR A 28 12.26 5.61 8.71
CA THR A 28 11.51 5.53 7.46
C THR A 28 10.35 6.52 7.38
N THR A 29 9.79 6.68 6.19
CA THR A 29 8.60 7.49 5.90
C THR A 29 7.67 6.70 4.99
N MET A 30 6.39 7.09 4.92
CA MET A 30 5.45 6.49 3.98
C MET A 30 5.96 6.53 2.54
N THR A 31 6.55 7.65 2.12
CA THR A 31 7.17 7.80 0.78
C THR A 31 8.27 6.79 0.55
N LYS A 32 9.17 6.58 1.53
CA LYS A 32 10.27 5.61 1.43
C LYS A 32 9.75 4.18 1.32
N GLU A 33 8.75 3.80 2.11
CA GLU A 33 8.16 2.45 2.04
C GLU A 33 7.48 2.20 0.70
N VAL A 34 6.71 3.17 0.21
CA VAL A 34 6.06 3.07 -1.12
C VAL A 34 7.10 2.95 -2.22
N GLN A 35 8.11 3.81 -2.25
CA GLN A 35 9.20 3.76 -3.23
C GLN A 35 9.90 2.40 -3.21
N LYS A 36 10.25 1.91 -2.02
CA LYS A 36 10.93 0.61 -1.86
C LYS A 36 10.10 -0.55 -2.39
N VAL A 37 8.79 -0.59 -2.10
CA VAL A 37 7.89 -1.64 -2.63
C VAL A 37 7.76 -1.53 -4.14
N MET A 38 7.57 -0.32 -4.67
CA MET A 38 7.44 -0.11 -6.11
C MET A 38 8.70 -0.52 -6.88
N GLU A 39 9.89 -0.11 -6.41
CA GLU A 39 11.18 -0.44 -7.03
C GLU A 39 11.50 -1.93 -6.92
N GLN A 40 11.30 -2.53 -5.74
CA GLN A 40 11.64 -3.94 -5.50
C GLN A 40 10.84 -4.91 -6.38
N PHE A 41 9.58 -4.57 -6.68
CA PHE A 41 8.66 -5.42 -7.43
C PHE A 41 8.30 -4.88 -8.82
N ASN A 42 8.97 -3.81 -9.27
CA ASN A 42 8.70 -3.12 -10.54
C ASN A 42 7.21 -2.75 -10.72
N LEU A 43 6.58 -2.26 -9.66
CA LEU A 43 5.17 -1.89 -9.68
C LEU A 43 4.95 -0.59 -10.45
N SER A 44 3.88 -0.55 -11.23
CA SER A 44 3.42 0.66 -11.90
C SER A 44 2.66 1.59 -10.95
N GLN A 45 2.37 2.80 -11.42
CA GLN A 45 1.48 3.71 -10.70
C GLN A 45 0.07 3.12 -10.52
N ASP A 46 -0.43 2.35 -11.49
CA ASP A 46 -1.74 1.70 -11.41
C ASP A 46 -1.77 0.59 -10.35
N ASP A 47 -0.67 -0.15 -10.21
CA ASP A 47 -0.52 -1.12 -9.13
C ASP A 47 -0.56 -0.43 -7.76
N TYR A 48 0.16 0.69 -7.62
CA TYR A 48 0.09 1.49 -6.40
C TYR A 48 -1.32 2.03 -6.14
N MET A 49 -2.03 2.51 -7.17
CA MET A 49 -3.40 2.98 -7.01
C MET A 49 -4.37 1.87 -6.60
N HIS A 50 -4.15 0.62 -7.02
CA HIS A 50 -4.91 -0.52 -6.48
C HIS A 50 -4.64 -0.74 -4.99
N ILE A 51 -3.38 -0.70 -4.56
CA ILE A 51 -2.99 -0.82 -3.15
C ILE A 51 -3.61 0.33 -2.33
N TYR A 52 -3.53 1.56 -2.83
CA TYR A 52 -4.14 2.74 -2.20
C TYR A 52 -5.65 2.58 -2.01
N ARG A 53 -6.37 2.14 -3.05
CA ARG A 53 -7.82 1.92 -2.98
C ARG A 53 -8.17 0.83 -1.98
N ASN A 54 -7.36 -0.23 -1.84
CA ASN A 54 -7.53 -1.23 -0.79
C ASN A 54 -7.39 -0.60 0.61
N SER A 55 -6.40 0.26 0.82
CA SER A 55 -6.23 0.99 2.08
C SER A 55 -7.45 1.85 2.41
N VAL A 56 -8.00 2.59 1.43
CA VAL A 56 -9.19 3.42 1.65
C VAL A 56 -10.43 2.58 1.98
N LYS A 57 -10.65 1.48 1.25
CA LYS A 57 -11.79 0.57 1.50
C LYS A 57 -11.72 -0.07 2.89
N ALA A 58 -10.52 -0.42 3.35
CA ALA A 58 -10.29 -1.05 4.65
C ALA A 58 -10.23 -0.04 5.81
N ALA A 59 -10.18 1.27 5.56
CA ALA A 59 -10.09 2.28 6.59
C ALA A 59 -11.34 2.28 7.49
N PHE A 60 -11.14 2.36 8.81
CA PHE A 60 -12.21 2.51 9.80
C PHE A 60 -12.65 3.98 9.89
N THR A 61 -13.25 4.46 8.80
CA THR A 61 -13.82 5.80 8.65
C THR A 61 -15.20 5.71 7.99
N ASP A 62 -15.93 6.81 7.96
CA ASP A 62 -17.25 6.87 7.35
C ASP A 62 -17.21 6.77 5.81
N GLU A 63 -18.34 6.38 5.23
CA GLU A 63 -18.46 6.18 3.78
C GLU A 63 -18.31 7.47 2.98
N ALA A 64 -18.63 8.63 3.57
CA ALA A 64 -18.43 9.93 2.92
C ALA A 64 -16.92 10.21 2.75
N THR A 65 -16.13 9.98 3.79
CA THR A 65 -14.67 10.11 3.78
C THR A 65 -14.04 9.13 2.80
N LYS A 66 -14.47 7.86 2.79
CA LYS A 66 -13.99 6.89 1.79
C LYS A 66 -14.31 7.33 0.36
N SER A 67 -15.54 7.78 0.12
CA SER A 67 -15.97 8.27 -1.19
C SER A 67 -15.15 9.46 -1.67
N GLN A 68 -14.87 10.41 -0.77
CA GLN A 68 -14.02 11.56 -1.08
C GLN A 68 -12.59 11.15 -1.45
N LEU A 69 -12.00 10.19 -0.72
CA LEU A 69 -10.65 9.69 -1.01
C LEU A 69 -10.57 8.89 -2.32
N LEU A 70 -11.64 8.19 -2.69
CA LEU A 70 -11.74 7.41 -3.92
C LEU A 70 -12.12 8.23 -5.16
N ALA A 71 -12.57 9.49 -5.00
CA ALA A 71 -13.00 10.35 -6.10
C ALA A 71 -11.85 10.96 -6.93
N ASN A 72 -10.60 10.60 -6.61
CA ASN A 72 -9.39 11.03 -7.33
C ASN A 72 -9.04 10.08 -8.49
#